data_AF-A0A3D0RY23-F1
#
_entry.id   AF-A0A3D0RY23-F1
#
_cell.length_a   1.000
_cell.length_b   1.000
_cell.length_c   1.000
_cell.angle_alpha   90.00
_cell.angle_beta   90.00
_cell.angle_gamma   90.00
#
_symmetry.space_group_name_H-M   'P 1'
#
loop_
_entity.id
_entity.type
_entity.pdbx_description
1 polymer ?
#
loop_
_entity_poly.entity_id
_entity_poly.type
_entity_poly.pdbx_seq_one_letter_code
_entity_poly.pdbx_strand_id
1 'polypeptide(L)'
;MGIYNFVRVMVTCPRCGSEVSTLAEFKLGFCDLTTYDEGDKLTWSGRDQRHRPPNGDADGDGYAECPLCELDFWLVITVRADRIQRPEVDRERPGYIAG
;
A
#
# COMPACT_ATOMS: atom_id res chain seq x y z
N MET A 1 4.31 -7.39 16.15
CA MET A 1 3.64 -7.48 14.83
C MET A 1 2.32 -6.73 14.96
N GLY A 2 2.12 -5.67 14.17
CA GLY A 2 0.84 -4.95 14.12
C GLY A 2 0.00 -5.45 12.95
N ILE A 3 -1.31 -5.36 13.03
CA ILE A 3 -2.22 -5.68 11.93
C ILE A 3 -2.06 -4.58 10.85
N TYR A 4 -2.29 -4.93 9.59
CA TYR A 4 -2.13 -4.06 8.42
C TYR A 4 -3.29 -4.30 7.43
N ASN A 5 -3.32 -3.51 6.36
CA ASN A 5 -4.22 -3.67 5.22
C ASN A 5 -3.44 -4.04 3.97
N PHE A 6 -4.15 -4.48 2.93
CA PHE A 6 -3.59 -4.79 1.62
C PHE A 6 -4.21 -3.91 0.55
N VAL A 7 -3.42 -3.50 -0.43
CA VAL A 7 -3.92 -2.93 -1.68
C VAL A 7 -3.40 -3.74 -2.85
N ARG A 8 -4.29 -4.11 -3.77
CA ARG A 8 -3.90 -4.74 -5.03
C ARG A 8 -3.34 -3.70 -5.98
N VAL A 9 -2.15 -3.97 -6.50
CA VAL A 9 -1.43 -3.01 -7.35
C VAL A 9 -0.90 -3.68 -8.60
N MET A 10 -0.97 -2.95 -9.72
CA MET A 10 -0.28 -3.28 -10.95
C MET A 10 0.87 -2.29 -11.12
N VAL A 11 2.11 -2.79 -11.02
CA VAL A 11 3.33 -1.98 -11.01
C VAL A 11 4.45 -2.64 -11.79
N THR A 12 5.36 -1.82 -12.30
CA THR A 12 6.64 -2.31 -12.81
C THR A 12 7.58 -2.56 -11.64
N CYS A 13 8.00 -3.81 -11.44
CA CYS A 13 8.93 -4.16 -10.38
C CYS A 13 10.25 -3.40 -10.56
N PRO A 14 10.73 -2.64 -9.56
CA PRO A 14 11.98 -1.89 -9.67
C PRO A 14 13.23 -2.78 -9.69
N ARG A 15 13.08 -4.07 -9.34
CA ARG A 15 14.18 -5.04 -9.24
C ARG A 15 14.42 -5.78 -10.56
N CYS A 16 13.37 -6.30 -11.20
CA CYS A 16 13.49 -7.09 -12.44
C CYS A 16 12.90 -6.42 -13.69
N GLY A 17 12.17 -5.30 -13.55
CA GLY A 17 11.58 -4.56 -14.68
C GLY A 17 10.28 -5.15 -15.24
N SER A 18 9.81 -6.29 -14.75
CA SER A 18 8.54 -6.88 -15.19
C SER A 18 7.33 -6.14 -14.64
N GLU A 19 6.25 -6.06 -15.42
CA GLU A 19 4.94 -5.62 -14.93
C GLU A 19 4.27 -6.75 -14.16
N VAL A 20 3.87 -6.48 -12.92
CA VAL A 20 3.32 -7.49 -12.01
C VAL A 20 2.08 -6.97 -11.30
N SER A 21 1.13 -7.88 -11.07
CA SER A 21 0.03 -7.69 -10.13
C SER A 21 0.41 -8.30 -8.79
N THR A 22 0.49 -7.51 -7.73
CA THR A 22 0.84 -7.99 -6.38
C THR A 22 -0.02 -7.31 -5.31
N LEU A 23 0.12 -7.74 -4.06
CA LEU A 23 -0.46 -7.09 -2.89
C LEU A 23 0.61 -6.29 -2.16
N ALA A 24 0.32 -5.02 -1.88
CA ALA A 24 1.13 -4.19 -1.02
C ALA A 24 0.51 -4.10 0.37
N GLU A 25 1.28 -4.42 1.39
CA GLU A 25 0.94 -4.25 2.80
C GLU A 25 1.12 -2.78 3.19
N PHE A 26 0.15 -2.20 3.91
CA PHE A 26 0.24 -0.82 4.38
C PHE A 26 -0.47 -0.60 5.72
N LYS A 27 -0.08 0.46 6.44
CA LYS A 27 -0.58 0.79 7.79
C LYS A 27 -1.32 2.12 7.84
N LEU A 28 -2.40 2.22 7.06
CA LEU A 28 -3.34 3.34 7.09
C LEU A 28 -4.76 2.82 7.32
N GLY A 29 -5.57 3.63 7.99
CA GLY A 29 -6.96 3.33 8.31
C GLY A 29 -7.12 2.24 9.37
N PHE A 30 -8.24 1.54 9.30
CA PHE A 30 -8.58 0.43 10.17
C PHE A 30 -7.84 -0.80 9.69
N CYS A 31 -6.71 -1.10 10.32
CA CYS A 31 -5.85 -2.20 9.95
C CYS A 31 -6.45 -3.52 10.45
N ASP A 32 -7.28 -4.17 9.63
CA ASP A 32 -8.02 -5.40 9.95
C ASP A 32 -7.85 -6.48 8.87
N LEU A 33 -6.75 -6.43 8.11
CA LEU A 33 -6.44 -7.31 6.99
C LEU A 33 -7.39 -7.16 5.79
N THR A 34 -8.09 -6.02 5.70
CA THR A 34 -8.91 -5.72 4.52
C THR A 34 -8.03 -5.55 3.29
N THR A 35 -8.45 -6.14 2.18
CA THR A 35 -7.85 -5.93 0.86
C THR A 35 -8.68 -4.91 0.10
N TYR A 36 -8.00 -3.91 -0.45
CA TYR A 36 -8.57 -2.83 -1.26
C TYR A 36 -8.03 -2.87 -2.69
N ASP A 37 -8.75 -2.24 -3.60
CA ASP A 37 -8.31 -1.89 -4.94
C ASP A 37 -8.07 -0.36 -5.07
N GLU A 38 -7.47 0.05 -6.18
CA GLU A 38 -7.35 1.48 -6.51
C GLU A 38 -8.72 2.16 -6.57
N GLY A 39 -8.83 3.33 -5.95
CA GLY A 39 -10.06 4.12 -5.91
C GLY A 39 -11.03 3.73 -4.79
N ASP A 40 -10.81 2.61 -4.10
CA ASP A 40 -11.63 2.19 -2.97
C ASP A 40 -11.59 3.21 -1.84
N LYS A 41 -12.71 3.27 -1.10
CA LYS A 41 -12.82 4.09 0.09
C LYS A 41 -12.16 3.39 1.27
N LEU A 42 -11.11 3.99 1.83
CA LEU A 42 -10.45 3.51 3.02
C LEU A 42 -11.38 3.60 4.24
N THR A 43 -11.48 2.50 4.97
CA THR A 43 -12.13 2.48 6.27
C THR A 43 -11.14 2.98 7.32
N TRP A 44 -11.39 4.14 7.93
CA TRP A 44 -10.45 4.76 8.89
C TRP A 44 -10.49 4.18 10.31
N SER A 45 -11.62 3.58 10.69
CA SER A 45 -11.83 2.96 11.99
C SER A 45 -12.98 1.98 11.89
N GLY A 46 -13.28 1.26 12.98
CA GLY A 46 -14.60 0.68 13.18
C GLY A 46 -15.70 1.76 13.27
N ARG A 47 -16.57 1.68 14.28
CA ARG A 47 -17.83 2.44 14.29
C ARG A 47 -17.72 3.95 14.49
N ASP A 48 -16.59 4.49 14.96
CA ASP A 48 -16.53 5.83 15.58
C ASP A 48 -15.69 6.89 14.85
N GLN A 49 -15.04 6.55 13.74
CA GLN A 49 -14.22 7.44 12.87
C GLN A 49 -13.15 8.26 13.59
N ARG A 50 -12.77 7.90 14.83
CA ARG A 50 -11.92 8.74 15.71
C ARG A 50 -10.50 8.98 15.20
N HIS A 51 -10.07 8.30 14.15
CA HIS A 51 -8.72 8.38 13.58
C HIS A 51 -8.71 8.81 12.10
N ARG A 52 -9.84 9.32 11.59
CA ARG A 52 -9.88 9.89 10.23
C ARG A 52 -9.15 11.24 10.21
N PRO A 53 -8.13 11.43 9.37
CA PRO A 53 -7.44 12.71 9.22
C PRO A 53 -8.35 13.77 8.57
N PRO A 54 -7.99 15.07 8.66
CA PRO A 54 -8.67 16.13 7.90
C PRO A 54 -8.79 15.76 6.43
N ASN A 55 -9.96 16.02 5.84
CA ASN A 55 -10.32 15.65 4.47
C ASN A 55 -10.26 14.16 4.12
N GLY A 56 -9.77 13.29 5.01
CA GLY A 56 -9.51 11.88 4.68
C GLY A 56 -8.23 11.76 3.85
N ASP A 57 -7.26 12.63 4.10
CA ASP A 57 -5.99 12.66 3.39
C ASP A 57 -4.87 12.10 4.28
N ALA A 58 -4.12 11.13 3.77
CA ALA A 58 -2.90 10.62 4.40
C ALA A 58 -1.96 10.02 3.38
N ASP A 59 -0.67 10.00 3.74
CA ASP A 59 0.37 9.28 3.02
C ASP A 59 1.00 8.25 3.95
N GLY A 60 1.44 7.13 3.41
CA GLY A 60 2.07 6.08 4.18
C GLY A 60 2.88 5.12 3.32
N ASP A 61 3.69 4.32 3.99
CA ASP A 61 4.51 3.31 3.34
C ASP A 61 3.66 2.10 2.94
N GLY A 62 3.88 1.62 1.72
CA GLY A 62 3.47 0.33 1.21
C GLY A 62 4.67 -0.58 1.03
N TYR A 63 4.51 -1.87 1.31
CA TYR A 63 5.56 -2.87 1.16
C TYR A 63 5.03 -4.04 0.35
N ALA A 64 5.74 -4.44 -0.69
CA ALA A 64 5.32 -5.54 -1.55
C ALA A 64 6.49 -6.43 -1.95
N GLU A 65 6.17 -7.67 -2.27
CA GLU A 65 7.10 -8.62 -2.87
C GLU A 65 6.72 -8.86 -4.34
N CYS A 66 7.73 -8.94 -5.21
CA CYS A 66 7.51 -9.26 -6.61
C CYS A 66 7.25 -10.77 -6.77
N PRO A 67 6.13 -11.20 -7.36
CA PRO A 67 5.82 -12.62 -7.54
C PRO A 67 6.69 -13.32 -8.60
N LEU A 68 7.57 -12.58 -9.29
CA LEU A 68 8.42 -13.13 -10.36
C LEU A 68 9.89 -13.26 -9.97
N CYS A 69 10.46 -12.27 -9.27
CA CYS A 69 11.85 -12.32 -8.82
C CYS A 69 11.98 -12.53 -7.31
N GLU A 70 10.87 -12.56 -6.57
CA GLU A 70 10.84 -12.79 -5.11
C GLU A 70 11.62 -11.73 -4.31
N LEU A 71 11.91 -10.59 -4.94
CA LEU A 71 12.54 -9.44 -4.29
C LEU A 71 11.47 -8.42 -3.90
N ASP A 72 11.65 -7.84 -2.72
CA ASP A 72 10.77 -6.84 -2.15
C ASP A 72 11.09 -5.42 -2.62
N PHE A 73 10.12 -4.55 -2.47
CA PHE A 73 10.22 -3.13 -2.78
C PHE A 73 9.20 -2.30 -2.01
N TRP A 74 9.49 -1.02 -1.90
CA TRP A 74 8.62 -0.05 -1.24
C TRP A 74 7.72 0.67 -2.24
N LEU A 75 6.54 1.06 -1.75
CA LEU A 75 5.59 1.91 -2.44
C LEU A 75 5.19 3.07 -1.52
N VAL A 76 4.70 4.14 -2.13
CA VAL A 76 3.98 5.20 -1.43
C VAL A 76 2.48 4.96 -1.61
N ILE A 77 1.77 4.77 -0.50
CA ILE A 77 0.31 4.71 -0.45
C ILE A 77 -0.21 6.11 -0.17
N THR A 78 -0.95 6.65 -1.13
CA THR A 78 -1.56 7.97 -1.05
C THR A 78 -3.07 7.80 -0.91
N VAL A 79 -3.66 8.43 0.10
CA VAL A 79 -5.12 8.46 0.30
C VAL A 79 -5.58 9.89 0.23
N ARG A 80 -6.57 10.19 -0.62
CA ARG A 80 -7.15 11.53 -0.76
C ARG A 80 -8.66 11.44 -0.77
N ALA A 81 -9.33 12.31 -0.02
CA ALA A 81 -10.78 12.30 0.12
C ALA A 81 -11.35 10.91 0.49
N ASP A 82 -10.70 10.23 1.43
CA ASP A 82 -10.96 8.84 1.84
C ASP A 82 -10.67 7.76 0.79
N ARG A 83 -10.13 8.10 -0.38
CA ARG A 83 -9.92 7.12 -1.46
C ARG A 83 -8.46 6.81 -1.66
N ILE A 84 -8.15 5.53 -1.76
CA ILE A 84 -6.82 5.05 -2.12
C ILE A 84 -6.54 5.50 -3.55
N GLN A 85 -5.50 6.31 -3.71
CA GLN A 85 -4.98 6.66 -5.02
C GLN A 85 -4.10 5.53 -5.54
N ARG A 86 -3.75 5.58 -6.82
CA ARG A 86 -2.80 4.63 -7.41
C ARG A 86 -1.50 4.61 -6.61
N PRO A 87 -1.09 3.47 -6.03
CA PRO A 87 0.20 3.37 -5.35
C PRO A 87 1.36 3.50 -6.32
N GLU A 88 2.42 4.18 -5.89
CA GLU A 88 3.61 4.43 -6.71
C GLU A 88 4.82 3.75 -6.08
N VAL A 89 5.71 3.20 -6.91
CA VAL A 89 6.95 2.58 -6.42
C VAL A 89 7.90 3.66 -5.90
N ASP A 90 8.37 3.49 -4.67
CA ASP A 90 9.46 4.30 -4.11
C ASP A 90 10.79 3.75 -4.63
N ARG A 91 11.39 4.46 -5.58
CA ARG A 91 12.67 4.09 -6.19
C ARG A 91 13.88 4.55 -5.38
N GLU A 92 13.69 5.44 -4.42
CA GLU A 92 14.77 5.95 -3.58
C GLU A 92 15.02 5.03 -2.38
N ARG A 93 14.03 4.22 -2.01
CA ARG A 93 14.11 3.28 -0.90
C ARG A 93 14.33 1.83 -1.35
N PRO A 94 15.51 1.25 -1.11
CA PRO A 94 15.75 -0.16 -1.44
C PRO A 94 14.92 -1.09 -0.56
N GLY A 95 14.52 -2.22 -1.15
CA GLY A 95 13.99 -3.38 -0.41
C GLY A 95 15.05 -3.99 0.52
N TYR A 96 14.60 -4.84 1.44
CA TYR A 96 15.43 -5.57 2.39
C TYR A 96 16.03 -6.85 1.80
N ILE A 97 15.39 -7.48 0.82
CA ILE A 97 15.86 -8.71 0.19
C ILE A 97 16.96 -8.36 -0.82
N ALA A 98 18.18 -8.81 -0.51
CA ALA A 98 19.30 -8.70 -1.42
C ALA A 98 19.09 -9.63 -2.63
N GLY A 99 19.39 -9.11 -3.82
CA GLY A 99 19.36 -9.83 -5.10
C GLY A 99 20.46 -9.35 -6.01
#